data_AF-A0A0H5CHN6-F1
#
_entry.id   AF-A0A0H5CHN6-F1
#
_cell.length_a   1.000
_cell.length_b   1.000
_cell.length_c   1.000
_cell.angle_alpha   90.00
_cell.angle_beta   90.00
_cell.angle_gamma   90.00
#
_symmetry.space_group_name_H-M   'P 1'
#
loop_
_entity.id
_entity.type
_entity.pdbx_description
1 polymer ?
#
loop_
_entity_poly.entity_id
_entity_poly.type
_entity_poly.pdbx_seq_one_letter_code
_entity_poly.pdbx_strand_id
1 'polypeptide(L)'
;MNIDTALANVDALSQPQAAALTTALIARHKLLKDQHAARITALVTVGSTVKIRDNMRPRTLCGLVGVVRSMNGKAAEITLDERSAAEHRQQQLDGIPLAALEALDSAQSFAQVVDFFLNHATIEDLTTLNGARKRRIEALASGLTTGDQVVVIDVRPKFLAGLIGAVASVNKTDRTCEVLLDEASTDRVRWLRSPKYTVADTTKRYPLRLRFTQVLITGRG
;
A
#
# COMPACT_ATOMS: atom_id res chain seq x y z
N MET A 1 10.64 -32.66 8.48
CA MET A 1 11.15 -33.01 9.83
C MET A 1 10.05 -32.67 10.83
N ASN A 2 9.61 -33.62 11.66
CA ASN A 2 8.60 -33.38 12.70
C ASN A 2 9.25 -32.69 13.92
N ILE A 3 8.45 -31.99 14.74
CA ILE A 3 8.92 -31.25 15.92
C ILE A 3 9.56 -32.16 16.97
N ASP A 4 9.06 -33.38 17.15
CA ASP A 4 9.63 -34.35 18.10
C ASP A 4 11.06 -34.76 17.71
N THR A 5 11.31 -34.94 16.42
CA THR A 5 12.64 -35.21 15.88
C THR A 5 13.57 -34.01 16.02
N ALA A 6 13.04 -32.80 15.88
CA ALA A 6 13.82 -31.58 16.07
C ALA A 6 14.23 -31.39 17.54
N LEU A 7 13.31 -31.64 18.48
CA LEU A 7 13.55 -31.53 19.92
C LEU A 7 14.60 -32.53 20.40
N ALA A 8 14.49 -33.81 19.99
CA ALA A 8 15.49 -34.82 20.33
C ALA A 8 16.91 -34.46 19.82
N ASN A 9 17.00 -33.80 18.66
CA ASN A 9 18.27 -33.31 18.12
C ASN A 9 18.81 -32.08 18.87
N VAL A 10 17.95 -31.27 19.48
CA VAL A 10 18.34 -30.11 20.30
C VAL A 10 18.98 -30.56 21.61
N ASP A 11 18.44 -31.61 22.24
CA ASP A 11 18.97 -32.16 23.49
C ASP A 11 20.38 -32.74 23.34
N ALA A 12 20.78 -33.11 22.11
CA ALA A 12 22.10 -33.63 21.78
C ALA A 12 23.13 -32.55 21.41
N LEU A 13 22.78 -31.26 21.43
CA LEU A 13 23.69 -30.19 21.00
C LEU A 13 24.76 -29.87 22.06
N SER A 14 25.97 -29.59 21.60
CA SER A 14 27.01 -28.98 22.44
C SER A 14 26.68 -27.52 22.77
N GLN A 15 27.26 -26.97 23.84
CA GLN A 15 27.02 -25.59 24.27
C GLN A 15 27.26 -24.53 23.16
N PRO A 16 28.33 -24.60 22.33
CA PRO A 16 28.50 -23.68 21.21
C PRO A 16 27.41 -23.81 20.13
N GLN A 17 26.95 -25.04 19.86
CA GLN A 17 25.89 -25.29 18.88
C GLN A 17 24.52 -24.78 19.38
N ALA A 18 24.23 -24.93 20.67
CA ALA A 18 23.02 -24.36 21.29
C ALA A 18 23.02 -22.83 21.25
N ALA A 19 24.18 -22.18 21.45
CA ALA A 19 24.32 -20.74 21.29
C ALA A 19 24.09 -20.29 19.83
N ALA A 20 24.64 -21.01 18.85
CA ALA A 20 24.40 -20.72 17.43
C ALA A 20 22.93 -20.92 17.04
N LEU A 21 22.27 -21.97 17.57
CA LEU A 21 20.83 -22.20 17.38
C LEU A 21 20.00 -21.05 17.93
N THR A 22 20.35 -20.49 19.09
CA THR A 22 19.66 -19.31 19.65
C THR A 22 19.69 -18.12 18.70
N THR A 23 20.85 -17.83 18.11
CA THR A 23 21.00 -16.78 17.08
C THR A 23 20.12 -17.08 15.86
N ALA A 24 20.09 -18.33 15.40
CA ALA A 24 19.25 -18.74 14.27
C ALA A 24 17.75 -18.60 14.58
N LEU A 25 17.32 -18.94 15.80
CA LEU A 25 15.92 -18.78 16.26
C LEU A 25 15.51 -17.30 16.31
N ILE A 26 16.36 -16.44 16.86
CA ILE A 26 16.13 -14.98 16.88
C ILE A 26 15.98 -14.44 15.45
N ALA A 27 16.89 -14.83 14.56
CA ALA A 27 16.84 -14.43 13.15
C ALA A 27 15.54 -14.90 12.48
N ARG A 28 15.13 -16.16 12.71
CA ARG A 28 13.88 -16.71 12.17
C ARG A 28 12.65 -15.99 12.72
N HIS A 29 12.62 -15.70 14.02
CA HIS A 29 11.51 -14.98 14.64
C HIS A 29 11.36 -13.58 14.05
N LYS A 30 12.48 -12.89 13.82
CA LYS A 30 12.49 -11.58 13.14
C LYS A 30 11.93 -11.70 11.71
N LEU A 31 12.40 -12.67 10.92
CA LEU A 31 11.89 -12.90 9.57
C LEU A 31 10.39 -13.19 9.55
N LEU A 32 9.89 -14.01 10.47
CA LEU A 32 8.46 -14.31 10.58
C LEU A 32 7.63 -13.06 10.92
N LYS A 33 8.14 -12.22 11.83
CA LYS A 33 7.50 -10.95 12.19
C LYS A 33 7.45 -10.00 11.00
N ASP A 34 8.54 -9.91 10.24
CA ASP A 34 8.64 -9.07 9.04
C ASP A 34 7.72 -9.60 7.93
N GLN A 35 7.66 -10.92 7.72
CA GLN A 35 6.73 -11.57 6.78
C GLN A 35 5.27 -11.29 7.15
N HIS A 36 4.91 -11.41 8.43
CA HIS A 36 3.56 -11.13 8.91
C HIS A 36 3.19 -9.64 8.71
N ALA A 37 4.10 -8.72 9.01
CA ALA A 37 3.89 -7.30 8.75
C ALA A 37 3.76 -6.99 7.24
N ALA A 38 4.57 -7.65 6.40
CA ALA A 38 4.51 -7.53 4.95
C ALA A 38 3.17 -8.05 4.41
N ARG A 39 2.67 -9.19 4.91
CA ARG A 39 1.36 -9.74 4.56
C ARG A 39 0.25 -8.76 4.86
N ILE A 40 0.20 -8.24 6.08
CA ILE A 40 -0.81 -7.25 6.48
C ILE A 40 -0.77 -6.04 5.55
N THR A 41 0.43 -5.48 5.36
CA THR A 41 0.63 -4.29 4.52
C THR A 41 0.22 -4.53 3.07
N ALA A 42 0.48 -5.72 2.53
CA ALA A 42 0.15 -6.06 1.15
C ALA A 42 -1.37 -6.25 0.90
N LEU A 43 -2.15 -6.54 1.94
CA LEU A 43 -3.60 -6.71 1.84
C LEU A 43 -4.37 -5.39 1.91
N VAL A 44 -3.74 -4.33 2.44
CA VAL A 44 -4.34 -3.00 2.50
C VAL A 44 -4.16 -2.30 1.16
N THR A 45 -5.26 -1.92 0.53
CA THR A 45 -5.25 -1.17 -0.74
C THR A 45 -6.04 0.13 -0.62
N VAL A 46 -5.77 1.07 -1.52
CA VAL A 46 -6.58 2.31 -1.62
C VAL A 46 -8.01 1.92 -2.00
N GLY A 47 -8.99 2.44 -1.26
CA GLY A 47 -10.40 2.07 -1.37
C GLY A 47 -10.83 0.90 -0.47
N SER A 48 -9.89 0.19 0.18
CA SER A 48 -10.23 -0.89 1.11
C SER A 48 -10.86 -0.35 2.39
N THR A 49 -11.84 -1.09 2.89
CA THR A 49 -12.35 -0.96 4.24
C THR A 49 -11.38 -1.60 5.22
N VAL A 50 -10.89 -0.81 6.17
CA VAL A 50 -9.87 -1.22 7.13
C VAL A 50 -10.31 -0.97 8.57
N LYS A 51 -9.85 -1.82 9.48
CA LYS A 51 -9.93 -1.63 10.92
C LYS A 51 -8.54 -1.33 11.49
N ILE A 52 -8.45 -0.37 12.40
CA ILE A 52 -7.22 -0.12 13.16
C ILE A 52 -7.07 -1.19 14.25
N ARG A 53 -5.95 -1.92 14.24
CA ARG A 53 -5.66 -3.03 15.14
C ARG A 53 -5.48 -2.57 16.58
N ASP A 54 -5.81 -3.46 17.52
CA ASP A 54 -5.83 -3.16 18.95
C ASP A 54 -4.45 -2.93 19.59
N ASN A 55 -3.38 -3.23 18.86
CA ASN A 55 -1.99 -3.05 19.30
C ASN A 55 -1.39 -1.69 18.90
N MET A 56 -2.18 -0.79 18.32
CA MET A 56 -1.74 0.55 17.89
C MET A 56 -1.68 1.54 19.06
N ARG A 57 -0.81 2.55 18.95
CA ARG A 57 -0.77 3.71 19.86
C ARG A 57 -0.98 4.99 19.06
N PRO A 58 -1.87 5.91 19.51
CA PRO A 58 -2.65 5.87 20.76
C PRO A 58 -3.81 4.86 20.72
N ARG A 59 -4.14 4.27 21.89
CA ARG A 59 -5.23 3.28 22.01
C ARG A 59 -6.61 3.82 21.65
N THR A 60 -6.77 5.15 21.63
CA THR A 60 -8.00 5.83 21.22
C THR A 60 -8.36 5.61 19.75
N LEU A 61 -7.38 5.18 18.94
CA LEU A 61 -7.59 4.86 17.53
C LEU A 61 -7.89 3.38 17.30
N CYS A 62 -7.65 2.52 18.29
CA CYS A 62 -7.87 1.08 18.16
C CYS A 62 -9.37 0.79 17.96
N GLY A 63 -9.66 -0.12 17.04
CA GLY A 63 -11.03 -0.55 16.76
C GLY A 63 -11.79 0.34 15.78
N LEU A 64 -11.29 1.56 15.48
CA LEU A 64 -11.91 2.44 14.50
C LEU A 64 -11.87 1.82 13.10
N VAL A 65 -12.93 2.05 12.34
CA VAL A 65 -13.13 1.54 10.99
C VAL A 65 -13.23 2.69 10.00
N GLY A 66 -12.67 2.51 8.82
CA GLY A 66 -12.73 3.50 7.76
C GLY A 66 -12.26 2.98 6.42
N VAL A 67 -12.23 3.87 5.43
CA VAL A 67 -11.79 3.59 4.06
C VAL A 67 -10.46 4.27 3.80
N VAL A 68 -9.51 3.53 3.23
CA VAL A 68 -8.19 4.06 2.84
C VAL A 68 -8.35 5.01 1.66
N ARG A 69 -8.05 6.30 1.86
CA ARG A 69 -8.08 7.33 0.81
C ARG A 69 -6.78 7.40 0.03
N SER A 70 -5.68 7.41 0.75
CA SER A 70 -4.34 7.48 0.18
C SER A 70 -3.39 6.65 1.03
N MET A 71 -2.27 6.22 0.44
CA MET A 71 -1.20 5.60 1.21
C MET A 71 0.15 5.92 0.58
N ASN A 72 1.13 6.20 1.44
CA ASN A 72 2.54 6.03 1.10
C ASN A 72 2.94 4.63 1.61
N GLY A 73 3.98 4.00 1.05
CA GLY A 73 4.32 2.60 1.38
C GLY A 73 4.63 2.25 2.85
N LYS A 74 4.41 3.18 3.79
CA LYS A 74 4.51 3.00 5.24
C LYS A 74 3.22 3.36 6.00
N ALA A 75 2.49 4.38 5.54
CA ALA A 75 1.32 4.91 6.24
C ALA A 75 0.17 5.24 5.27
N ALA A 76 -1.05 5.11 5.78
CA ALA A 76 -2.29 5.43 5.09
C ALA A 76 -3.00 6.62 5.72
N GLU A 77 -3.78 7.26 4.87
CA GLU A 77 -4.79 8.24 5.22
C GLU A 77 -6.16 7.57 5.13
N ILE A 78 -6.97 7.69 6.18
CA ILE A 78 -8.20 6.94 6.36
C ILE A 78 -9.34 7.92 6.60
N THR A 79 -10.41 7.79 5.83
CA THR A 79 -11.69 8.41 6.16
C THR A 79 -12.48 7.45 7.02
N LEU A 80 -12.77 7.85 8.25
CA LEU A 80 -13.54 7.05 9.19
C LEU A 80 -15.00 6.90 8.72
N ASP A 81 -15.61 5.77 9.06
CA ASP A 81 -17.06 5.61 8.92
C ASP A 81 -17.83 6.51 9.90
N GLU A 82 -19.14 6.66 9.70
CA GLU A 82 -19.95 7.57 10.53
C GLU A 82 -19.89 7.23 12.02
N ARG A 83 -19.83 5.95 12.36
CA ARG A 83 -19.75 5.47 13.74
C ARG A 83 -18.41 5.81 14.38
N SER A 84 -17.31 5.50 13.71
CA SER A 84 -15.95 5.76 14.17
C SER A 84 -15.63 7.26 14.21
N ALA A 85 -16.19 8.03 13.27
CA ALA A 85 -16.07 9.49 13.25
C ALA A 85 -16.80 10.15 14.43
N ALA A 86 -17.96 9.61 14.83
CA ALA A 86 -18.69 10.08 16.01
C ALA A 86 -17.90 9.84 17.31
N GLU A 87 -17.22 8.69 17.41
CA GLU A 87 -16.39 8.33 18.56
C GLU A 87 -15.11 9.19 18.65
N HIS A 88 -14.49 9.53 17.52
CA HIS A 88 -13.18 10.19 17.49
C HIS A 88 -13.20 11.71 17.20
N ARG A 89 -14.37 12.31 16.94
CA ARG A 89 -14.58 13.74 16.56
C ARG A 89 -13.81 14.22 15.32
N GLN A 90 -13.00 13.38 14.70
CA GLN A 90 -12.33 13.62 13.43
C GLN A 90 -12.86 12.64 12.39
N GLN A 91 -13.14 13.13 11.18
CA GLN A 91 -13.57 12.28 10.07
C GLN A 91 -12.40 11.66 9.30
N GLN A 92 -11.20 12.21 9.47
CA GLN A 92 -10.02 11.85 8.68
C GLN A 92 -8.82 11.67 9.59
N LEU A 93 -8.12 10.55 9.41
CA LEU A 93 -6.91 10.21 10.11
C LEU A 93 -5.76 10.14 9.12
N ASP A 94 -4.68 10.85 9.39
CA ASP A 94 -3.47 10.84 8.57
C ASP A 94 -2.31 10.15 9.30
N GLY A 95 -1.40 9.54 8.54
CA GLY A 95 -0.19 8.93 9.07
C GLY A 95 -0.38 7.58 9.77
N ILE A 96 -1.48 6.87 9.54
CA ILE A 96 -1.75 5.58 10.20
C ILE A 96 -0.84 4.49 9.60
N PRO A 97 0.02 3.81 10.38
CA PRO A 97 0.91 2.80 9.84
C PRO A 97 0.16 1.63 9.20
N LEU A 98 0.55 1.20 8.00
CA LEU A 98 -0.13 0.12 7.28
C LEU A 98 -0.14 -1.21 8.07
N ALA A 99 0.94 -1.50 8.81
CA ALA A 99 1.04 -2.69 9.66
C ALA A 99 0.06 -2.68 10.86
N ALA A 100 -0.51 -1.52 11.18
CA ALA A 100 -1.53 -1.35 12.21
C ALA A 100 -2.96 -1.46 11.65
N LEU A 101 -3.12 -1.74 10.36
CA LEU A 101 -4.42 -1.88 9.71
C LEU A 101 -4.73 -3.34 9.45
N GLU A 102 -6.02 -3.65 9.41
CA GLU A 102 -6.56 -4.94 9.01
C GLU A 102 -7.59 -4.72 7.91
N ALA A 103 -7.33 -5.24 6.71
CA ALA A 103 -8.26 -5.13 5.58
C ALA A 103 -9.46 -6.07 5.82
N LEU A 104 -10.66 -5.51 5.87
CA LEU A 104 -11.90 -6.24 6.15
C LEU A 104 -12.54 -6.80 4.87
N ASP A 105 -12.22 -6.24 3.72
CA ASP A 105 -12.86 -6.52 2.43
C ASP A 105 -11.90 -7.17 1.41
N SER A 106 -10.75 -7.68 1.87
CA SER A 106 -9.79 -8.31 0.97
C SER A 106 -10.38 -9.58 0.33
N ALA A 107 -10.38 -9.65 -1.00
CA ALA A 107 -10.85 -10.83 -1.73
C ALA A 107 -9.99 -12.05 -1.38
N GLN A 108 -10.62 -13.20 -1.10
CA GLN A 108 -9.92 -14.42 -0.69
C GLN A 108 -8.84 -14.86 -1.70
N SER A 109 -9.12 -14.71 -3.01
CA SER A 109 -8.16 -15.02 -4.07
C SER A 109 -6.94 -14.10 -4.05
N PHE A 110 -7.11 -12.82 -3.71
CA PHE A 110 -5.99 -11.89 -3.54
C PHE A 110 -5.14 -12.27 -2.32
N ALA A 111 -5.78 -12.64 -1.21
CA ALA A 111 -5.08 -13.10 -0.02
C ALA A 111 -4.24 -14.36 -0.27
N GLN A 112 -4.74 -15.30 -1.08
CA GLN A 112 -3.99 -16.48 -1.51
C GLN A 112 -2.77 -16.13 -2.36
N VAL A 113 -2.88 -15.16 -3.28
CA VAL A 113 -1.75 -14.69 -4.09
C VAL A 113 -0.68 -14.04 -3.22
N VAL A 114 -1.07 -13.22 -2.25
CA VAL A 114 -0.13 -12.60 -1.29
C VAL A 114 0.58 -13.66 -0.44
N ASP A 115 -0.15 -14.68 0.02
CA ASP A 115 0.43 -15.76 0.83
C ASP A 115 1.44 -16.59 0.02
N PHE A 116 1.10 -16.95 -1.22
CA PHE A 116 2.04 -17.59 -2.14
C PHE A 116 3.30 -16.74 -2.35
N PHE A 117 3.13 -15.44 -2.61
CA PHE A 117 4.24 -14.51 -2.83
C PHE A 117 5.22 -14.45 -1.64
N LEU A 118 4.71 -14.49 -0.40
CA LEU A 118 5.54 -14.31 0.79
C LEU A 118 6.17 -15.59 1.33
N ASN A 119 5.53 -16.74 1.10
CA ASN A 119 5.90 -18.01 1.72
C ASN A 119 6.47 -19.04 0.74
N HIS A 120 6.11 -18.95 -0.55
CA HIS A 120 6.33 -20.04 -1.51
C HIS A 120 7.01 -19.61 -2.81
N ALA A 121 6.90 -18.33 -3.19
CA ALA A 121 7.43 -17.85 -4.46
C ALA A 121 8.95 -17.95 -4.54
N THR A 122 9.43 -18.57 -5.62
CA THR A 122 10.83 -18.55 -6.01
C THR A 122 11.17 -17.23 -6.72
N ILE A 123 12.46 -16.96 -6.95
CA ILE A 123 12.91 -15.77 -7.70
C ILE A 123 12.30 -15.73 -9.12
N GLU A 124 12.15 -16.89 -9.75
CA GLU A 124 11.53 -17.01 -11.08
C GLU A 124 10.03 -16.69 -11.02
N ASP A 125 9.32 -17.20 -10.01
CA ASP A 125 7.91 -16.89 -9.78
C ASP A 125 7.70 -15.38 -9.60
N LEU A 126 8.56 -14.73 -8.79
CA LEU A 126 8.50 -13.28 -8.57
C LEU A 126 8.65 -12.49 -9.88
N THR A 127 9.53 -12.95 -10.77
CA THR A 127 9.75 -12.33 -12.09
C THR A 127 8.51 -12.49 -12.98
N THR A 128 7.96 -13.70 -13.05
CA THR A 128 6.76 -14.02 -13.83
C THR A 128 5.54 -13.24 -13.32
N LEU A 129 5.32 -13.22 -12.01
CA LEU A 129 4.24 -12.48 -11.36
C LEU A 129 4.36 -10.98 -11.60
N ASN A 130 5.56 -10.42 -11.53
CA ASN A 130 5.76 -9.00 -11.83
C ASN A 130 5.43 -8.67 -13.30
N GLY A 131 5.76 -9.56 -14.23
CA GLY A 131 5.36 -9.45 -15.64
C GLY A 131 3.84 -9.51 -15.83
N ALA A 132 3.16 -10.46 -15.17
CA ALA A 132 1.71 -10.57 -15.19
C ALA A 132 1.02 -9.33 -14.58
N ARG A 133 1.50 -8.84 -13.43
CA ARG A 133 1.05 -7.62 -12.78
C ARG A 133 1.11 -6.41 -13.72
N LYS A 134 2.25 -6.18 -14.38
CA LYS A 134 2.42 -5.06 -15.31
C LYS A 134 1.41 -5.12 -16.45
N ARG A 135 1.25 -6.29 -17.08
CA ARG A 135 0.25 -6.52 -18.14
C ARG A 135 -1.17 -6.24 -17.66
N ARG A 136 -1.52 -6.66 -16.43
CA ARG A 136 -2.85 -6.40 -15.87
C ARG A 136 -3.10 -4.92 -15.61
N ILE A 137 -2.13 -4.21 -15.03
CA ILE A 137 -2.23 -2.75 -14.81
C ILE A 137 -2.43 -2.03 -16.14
N GLU A 138 -1.65 -2.37 -17.16
CA GLU A 138 -1.77 -1.78 -18.49
C GLU A 138 -3.14 -2.07 -19.13
N ALA A 139 -3.63 -3.30 -19.03
CA ALA A 139 -4.96 -3.67 -19.52
C ALA A 139 -6.07 -2.87 -18.82
N LEU A 140 -6.00 -2.69 -17.50
CA LEU A 140 -6.97 -1.90 -16.73
C LEU A 140 -6.90 -0.42 -17.12
N ALA A 141 -5.70 0.13 -17.25
CA ALA A 141 -5.50 1.54 -17.57
C ALA A 141 -5.88 1.88 -19.04
N SER A 142 -5.91 0.90 -19.95
CA SER A 142 -6.45 1.12 -21.31
C SER A 142 -7.94 1.52 -21.31
N GLY A 143 -8.66 1.19 -20.25
CA GLY A 143 -10.05 1.58 -20.00
C GLY A 143 -10.21 2.89 -19.23
N LEU A 144 -9.17 3.72 -19.10
CA LEU A 144 -9.29 5.05 -18.50
C LEU A 144 -10.20 5.94 -19.34
N THR A 145 -11.09 6.64 -18.64
CA THR A 145 -11.98 7.65 -19.22
C THR A 145 -11.81 8.99 -18.51
N THR A 146 -12.09 10.09 -19.22
CA THR A 146 -12.17 11.42 -18.60
C THR A 146 -13.18 11.39 -17.46
N GLY A 147 -12.82 12.00 -16.32
CA GLY A 147 -13.62 11.99 -15.09
C GLY A 147 -13.22 10.91 -14.08
N ASP A 148 -12.56 9.83 -14.53
CA ASP A 148 -12.12 8.76 -13.62
C ASP A 148 -11.21 9.33 -12.51
N GLN A 149 -11.50 8.94 -11.27
CA GLN A 149 -10.66 9.24 -10.13
C GLN A 149 -9.46 8.30 -10.11
N VAL A 150 -8.27 8.85 -9.92
CA VAL A 150 -7.04 8.08 -9.93
C VAL A 150 -6.11 8.48 -8.79
N VAL A 151 -5.28 7.54 -8.38
CA VAL A 151 -4.10 7.78 -7.54
C VAL A 151 -2.82 7.59 -8.35
N VAL A 152 -1.86 8.47 -8.17
CA VAL A 152 -0.56 8.43 -8.84
C VAL A 152 0.32 7.36 -8.21
N ILE A 153 0.84 6.45 -9.02
CA ILE A 153 1.70 5.33 -8.60
C ILE A 153 2.93 5.22 -9.47
N ASP A 154 3.96 4.52 -8.97
CA ASP A 154 5.17 4.14 -9.73
C ASP A 154 5.82 5.26 -10.58
N VAL A 155 5.79 6.49 -10.06
CA VAL A 155 6.33 7.68 -10.72
C VAL A 155 7.68 8.09 -10.10
N ARG A 156 8.46 8.84 -10.89
CA ARG A 156 9.62 9.59 -10.41
C ARG A 156 9.39 11.07 -10.71
N PRO A 157 9.58 11.98 -9.74
CA PRO A 157 10.06 11.76 -8.37
C PRO A 157 9.04 11.09 -7.43
N LYS A 158 9.53 10.43 -6.37
CA LYS A 158 8.70 9.62 -5.46
C LYS A 158 7.69 10.43 -4.64
N PHE A 159 7.89 11.73 -4.48
CA PHE A 159 6.95 12.58 -3.75
C PHE A 159 5.60 12.76 -4.48
N LEU A 160 5.54 12.45 -5.78
CA LEU A 160 4.29 12.47 -6.55
C LEU A 160 3.46 11.20 -6.33
N ALA A 161 4.03 10.13 -5.77
CA ALA A 161 3.29 8.91 -5.52
C ALA A 161 2.30 9.11 -4.37
N GLY A 162 1.08 8.62 -4.53
CA GLY A 162 -0.02 8.77 -3.57
C GLY A 162 -0.84 10.05 -3.75
N LEU A 163 -0.49 10.92 -4.71
CA LEU A 163 -1.32 12.08 -5.04
C LEU A 163 -2.59 11.63 -5.78
N ILE A 164 -3.69 12.35 -5.56
CA ILE A 164 -5.02 12.01 -6.08
C ILE A 164 -5.45 13.09 -7.08
N GLY A 165 -6.19 12.67 -8.10
CA GLY A 165 -6.79 13.58 -9.06
C GLY A 165 -7.82 12.91 -9.96
N ALA A 166 -8.37 13.70 -10.87
CA ALA A 166 -9.30 13.25 -11.89
C ALA A 166 -8.65 13.27 -13.27
N VAL A 167 -8.92 12.27 -14.10
CA VAL A 167 -8.46 12.24 -15.49
C VAL A 167 -9.13 13.36 -16.27
N ALA A 168 -8.35 14.29 -16.81
CA ALA A 168 -8.85 15.35 -17.69
C ALA A 168 -8.85 14.93 -19.16
N SER A 169 -7.79 14.27 -19.61
CA SER A 169 -7.68 13.79 -20.99
C SER A 169 -6.91 12.48 -21.08
N VAL A 170 -7.19 11.71 -22.14
CA VAL A 170 -6.59 10.40 -22.40
C VAL A 170 -6.03 10.38 -23.81
N ASN A 171 -4.75 10.06 -23.95
CA ASN A 171 -4.10 9.79 -25.21
C ASN A 171 -3.73 8.30 -25.27
N LYS A 172 -4.57 7.53 -25.98
CA LYS A 172 -4.40 6.08 -26.11
C LYS A 172 -3.22 5.68 -26.99
N THR A 173 -2.86 6.51 -27.97
CA THR A 173 -1.72 6.28 -28.86
C THR A 173 -0.41 6.31 -28.07
N ASP A 174 -0.22 7.35 -27.26
CA ASP A 174 0.99 7.50 -26.43
C ASP A 174 0.90 6.76 -25.09
N ARG A 175 -0.25 6.12 -24.80
CA ARG A 175 -0.55 5.47 -23.51
C ARG A 175 -0.33 6.42 -22.33
N THR A 176 -0.76 7.66 -22.48
CA THR A 176 -0.63 8.72 -21.48
C THR A 176 -1.98 9.35 -21.16
N CYS A 177 -2.13 9.89 -19.97
CA CYS A 177 -3.27 10.68 -19.54
C CYS A 177 -2.79 11.95 -18.85
N GLU A 178 -3.63 12.98 -18.90
CA GLU A 178 -3.49 14.16 -18.06
C GLU A 178 -4.42 14.03 -16.86
N VAL A 179 -3.88 14.19 -15.67
CA VAL A 179 -4.61 14.13 -14.41
C VAL A 179 -4.60 15.52 -13.79
N LEU A 180 -5.78 16.04 -13.46
CA LEU A 180 -5.92 17.24 -12.63
C LEU A 180 -5.92 16.82 -11.18
N LEU A 181 -4.84 17.15 -10.47
CA LEU A 181 -4.73 16.89 -9.04
C LEU A 181 -5.83 17.63 -8.28
N ASP A 182 -6.33 17.01 -7.20
CA ASP A 182 -7.19 17.70 -6.25
C ASP A 182 -6.43 18.82 -5.51
N GLU A 183 -7.15 19.62 -4.75
CA GLU A 183 -6.59 20.81 -4.08
C GLU A 183 -5.53 20.42 -3.05
N ALA A 184 -5.80 19.41 -2.22
CA ALA A 184 -4.85 18.92 -1.23
C ALA A 184 -3.57 18.37 -1.87
N SER A 185 -3.68 17.59 -2.94
CA SER A 185 -2.53 17.05 -3.68
C SER A 185 -1.76 18.15 -4.40
N THR A 186 -2.47 19.14 -4.96
CA THR A 186 -1.87 20.33 -5.58
C THR A 186 -1.05 21.13 -4.57
N ASP A 187 -1.60 21.36 -3.38
CA ASP A 187 -0.90 22.03 -2.30
C ASP A 187 0.37 21.28 -1.89
N ARG A 188 0.31 19.95 -1.76
CA ARG A 188 1.49 19.12 -1.45
C ARG A 188 2.61 19.29 -2.47
N VAL A 189 2.28 19.33 -3.77
CA VAL A 189 3.28 19.59 -4.82
C VAL A 189 3.87 21.00 -4.66
N ARG A 190 3.04 22.00 -4.37
CA ARG A 190 3.48 23.39 -4.13
C ARG A 190 4.48 23.48 -2.98
N TRP A 191 4.17 22.82 -1.86
CA TRP A 191 5.01 22.82 -0.65
C TRP A 191 6.41 22.22 -0.86
N LEU A 192 6.54 21.24 -1.75
CA LEU A 192 7.81 20.56 -2.00
C LEU A 192 8.79 21.39 -2.86
N ARG A 193 8.34 22.51 -3.44
CA ARG A 193 9.15 23.51 -4.17
C ARG A 193 10.17 22.91 -5.15
N SER A 194 9.76 21.90 -5.92
CA SER A 194 10.63 21.34 -6.95
C SER A 194 10.71 22.29 -8.14
N PRO A 195 11.90 22.61 -8.66
CA PRO A 195 12.04 23.51 -9.82
C PRO A 195 11.40 22.95 -11.09
N LYS A 196 11.16 21.63 -11.15
CA LYS A 196 10.47 20.97 -12.27
C LYS A 196 8.94 21.03 -12.14
N TYR A 197 8.42 21.23 -10.93
CA TYR A 197 6.99 21.20 -10.63
C TYR A 197 6.60 22.50 -9.92
N THR A 198 6.73 23.61 -10.65
CA THR A 198 6.34 24.92 -10.15
C THR A 198 4.83 25.08 -10.23
N VAL A 199 4.20 25.21 -9.07
CA VAL A 199 2.75 25.43 -8.93
C VAL A 199 2.56 26.87 -8.46
N ALA A 200 1.80 27.67 -9.21
CA ALA A 200 1.46 29.02 -8.77
C ALA A 200 0.55 28.97 -7.53
N ASP A 201 0.63 30.00 -6.68
CA ASP A 201 -0.16 30.06 -5.44
C ASP A 201 -1.67 30.07 -5.70
N THR A 202 -2.10 30.57 -6.87
CA THR A 202 -3.51 30.62 -7.28
C THR A 202 -4.02 29.33 -7.92
N THR A 203 -3.15 28.38 -8.24
CA THR A 203 -3.54 27.13 -8.90
C THR A 203 -4.21 26.18 -7.92
N LYS A 204 -5.50 25.93 -8.11
CA LYS A 204 -6.28 24.97 -7.29
C LYS A 204 -6.13 23.52 -7.73
N ARG A 205 -5.90 23.29 -9.02
CA ARG A 205 -5.76 21.94 -9.60
C ARG A 205 -4.59 21.93 -10.56
N TYR A 206 -3.52 21.24 -10.18
CA TYR A 206 -2.32 21.17 -10.99
C TYR A 206 -2.41 20.02 -12.01
N PRO A 207 -2.18 20.28 -13.31
CA PRO A 207 -2.16 19.24 -14.32
C PRO A 207 -0.87 18.43 -14.25
N LEU A 208 -0.99 17.11 -14.29
CA LEU A 208 0.12 16.18 -14.32
C LEU A 208 -0.05 15.19 -15.48
N ARG A 209 0.91 15.17 -16.40
CA ARG A 209 0.95 14.17 -17.48
C ARG A 209 1.61 12.88 -16.97
N LEU A 210 0.88 11.78 -17.06
CA LEU A 210 1.28 10.47 -16.56
C LEU A 210 1.13 9.40 -17.64
N ARG A 211 1.92 8.34 -17.53
CA ARG A 211 1.67 7.10 -18.29
C ARG A 211 0.55 6.31 -17.65
N PHE A 212 -0.13 5.49 -18.42
CA PHE A 212 -1.15 4.56 -17.93
C PHE A 212 -0.65 3.64 -16.80
N THR A 213 0.63 3.24 -16.83
CA THR A 213 1.24 2.43 -15.76
C THR A 213 1.52 3.21 -14.47
N GLN A 214 1.32 4.53 -14.47
CA GLN A 214 1.60 5.43 -13.35
C GLN A 214 0.34 5.93 -12.65
N VAL A 215 -0.82 5.38 -13.02
CA VAL A 215 -2.12 5.72 -12.45
C VAL A 215 -2.87 4.45 -12.08
N LEU A 216 -3.61 4.52 -10.98
CA LEU A 216 -4.51 3.48 -10.54
C LEU A 216 -5.91 4.08 -10.38
N ILE A 217 -6.91 3.49 -11.04
CA ILE A 217 -8.31 3.94 -10.95
C ILE A 217 -8.83 3.62 -9.55
N THR A 218 -9.33 4.65 -8.86
CA THR A 218 -9.93 4.57 -7.51
C THR A 218 -11.42 4.85 -7.53
N GLY A 219 -11.96 5.41 -8.62
CA GLY A 219 -13.38 5.63 -8.83
C GLY A 219 -13.68 5.90 -10.31
N ARG A 220 -14.86 5.50 -10.78
CA ARG A 220 -15.32 5.75 -12.16
C ARG A 220 -16.05 7.09 -12.22
N GLY A 221 -15.75 7.86 -13.26
CA GLY A 221 -16.44 9.12 -13.59
C GLY A 221 -17.73 8.92 -14.36
#